data_AF-D6V3C8-F1
#
_entry.id   AF-D6V3C8-F1
#
_cell.length_a   1.000
_cell.length_b   1.000
_cell.length_c   1.000
_cell.angle_alpha   90.00
_cell.angle_beta   90.00
_cell.angle_gamma   90.00
#
_symmetry.space_group_name_H-M   'P 1'
#
loop_
_entity.id
_entity.type
_entity.pdbx_description
1 polymer ?
#
loop_
_entity_poly.entity_id
_entity_poly.type
_entity_poly.pdbx_seq_one_letter_code
_entity_poly.pdbx_strand_id
1 'polypeptide(L)'
;MFIQTEETQDSERLRFLPGREVLPEGTLNLKTKEQAASSPLAEQLFTIPGVAGVLLNKDSIVVTRSGSDWQHLKPAILGAIMEHFMSGAPVVRTPPGASAHASASGEEGDATATGQIREALRRVIDPELGYNIVDLGLVYDVTVEDGGVTIVTMTTTTPGCPATNYLKTGAGEAASSVDGVEFVDVRLTYEPRWTPDMMTPEAKAHLGIGSQW
;
A
#
# COMPACT_ATOMS: atom_id res chain seq x y z
N MET A 1 -12.09 19.18 8.33
CA MET A 1 -11.40 18.00 7.78
C MET A 1 -10.96 17.13 8.95
N PHE A 2 -11.20 15.82 8.90
CA PHE A 2 -10.78 14.88 9.94
C PHE A 2 -9.81 13.87 9.31
N ILE A 3 -8.63 13.71 9.90
CA ILE A 3 -7.58 12.82 9.39
C ILE A 3 -7.46 11.65 10.35
N GLN A 4 -7.66 10.44 9.86
CA GLN A 4 -7.41 9.22 10.63
C GLN A 4 -5.93 8.84 10.54
N THR A 5 -5.40 8.18 11.56
CA THR A 5 -4.04 7.65 11.56
C THR A 5 -4.05 6.15 11.75
N GLU A 6 -3.28 5.43 10.94
CA GLU A 6 -3.11 3.99 11.02
C GLU A 6 -1.63 3.65 11.16
N GLU A 7 -1.34 2.67 12.03
CA GLU A 7 -0.01 2.09 12.14
C GLU A 7 0.30 1.27 10.88
N THR A 8 1.57 1.27 10.47
CA THR A 8 2.05 0.39 9.41
C THR A 8 2.85 -0.75 10.01
N GLN A 9 3.22 -1.73 9.18
CA GLN A 9 4.10 -2.82 9.61
C GLN A 9 5.52 -2.32 9.95
N ASP A 10 5.88 -1.12 9.47
CA ASP A 10 7.12 -0.44 9.79
C ASP A 10 6.87 0.63 10.87
N SER A 11 7.48 0.46 12.04
CA SER A 11 7.34 1.40 13.18
C SER A 11 7.93 2.80 12.91
N GLU A 12 8.78 2.92 11.89
CA GLU A 12 9.29 4.20 11.39
C GLU A 12 8.33 4.88 10.42
N ARG A 13 7.20 4.24 10.10
CA ARG A 13 6.20 4.77 9.17
C ARG A 13 4.81 4.82 9.78
N LEU A 14 4.11 5.90 9.46
CA LEU A 14 2.73 6.11 9.91
C LEU A 14 1.87 6.58 8.75
N ARG A 15 0.69 5.97 8.61
CA ARG A 15 -0.28 6.29 7.57
C ARG A 15 -1.29 7.32 8.08
N PHE A 16 -1.56 8.30 7.25
CA PHE A 16 -2.54 9.35 7.47
C PHE A 16 -3.60 9.26 6.37
N LEU A 17 -4.86 9.16 6.78
CA LEU A 17 -6.05 9.00 5.93
C LEU A 17 -6.87 10.29 6.00
N PRO A 18 -6.69 11.22 5.05
CA PRO A 18 -7.39 12.51 5.04
C PRO A 18 -8.90 12.42 4.75
N GLY A 19 -9.42 11.22 4.43
CA GLY A 19 -10.83 11.03 4.08
C GLY A 19 -11.20 11.58 2.70
N ARG A 20 -10.21 11.83 1.85
CA ARG A 20 -10.37 12.30 0.46
C ARG A 20 -9.20 11.78 -0.38
N GLU A 21 -9.36 11.85 -1.69
CA GLU A 21 -8.31 11.50 -2.65
C GLU A 21 -7.09 12.43 -2.50
N VAL A 22 -5.91 11.83 -2.55
CA VAL A 22 -4.58 12.44 -2.42
C VAL A 22 -3.88 12.41 -3.78
N LEU A 23 -3.67 11.22 -4.36
CA LEU A 23 -3.03 11.03 -5.65
C LEU A 23 -3.88 10.12 -6.55
N PRO A 24 -4.65 10.63 -7.53
CA PRO A 24 -5.64 9.84 -8.26
C PRO A 24 -5.11 8.56 -8.90
N GLU A 25 -3.87 8.60 -9.41
CA GLU A 25 -3.23 7.48 -10.11
C GLU A 25 -1.79 7.27 -9.62
N GLY A 26 -1.39 6.00 -9.52
CA GLY A 26 -0.03 5.59 -9.15
C GLY A 26 0.31 5.79 -7.68
N THR A 27 1.61 5.88 -7.41
CA THR A 27 2.16 6.10 -6.07
C THR A 27 3.42 6.97 -6.21
N LEU A 28 3.61 7.94 -5.32
CA LEU A 28 4.76 8.85 -5.36
C LEU A 28 5.59 8.71 -4.09
N ASN A 29 6.77 8.10 -4.20
CA ASN A 29 7.71 7.88 -3.10
C ASN A 29 8.81 8.95 -3.09
N LEU A 30 8.82 9.79 -2.05
CA LEU A 30 9.73 10.92 -1.91
C LEU A 30 10.61 10.69 -0.68
N LYS A 31 11.91 10.52 -0.89
CA LYS A 31 12.90 10.27 0.18
C LYS A 31 13.78 11.50 0.47
N THR A 32 13.63 12.59 -0.28
CA THR A 32 14.48 13.79 -0.19
C THR A 32 13.70 15.08 -0.39
N LYS A 33 14.26 16.21 0.06
CA LYS A 33 13.67 17.54 -0.12
C LYS A 33 13.64 17.96 -1.59
N GLU A 34 14.63 17.53 -2.36
CA GLU A 34 14.74 17.81 -3.79
C GLU A 34 13.60 17.13 -4.57
N GLN A 35 13.31 15.86 -4.25
CA GLN A 35 12.16 15.15 -4.81
C GLN A 35 10.83 15.78 -4.38
N ALA A 36 10.76 16.28 -3.15
CA ALA A 36 9.55 16.91 -2.60
C ALA A 36 9.07 18.11 -3.42
N ALA A 37 9.94 18.81 -4.15
CA ALA A 37 9.60 19.96 -5.00
C ALA A 37 8.46 19.68 -6.02
N SER A 38 8.27 18.40 -6.38
CA SER A 38 7.17 17.94 -7.22
C SER A 38 5.78 17.97 -6.55
N SER A 39 5.70 18.15 -5.22
CA SER A 39 4.46 18.09 -4.44
C SER A 39 4.45 19.17 -3.36
N PRO A 40 3.58 20.19 -3.42
CA PRO A 40 3.50 21.23 -2.39
C PRO A 40 3.18 20.65 -1.00
N LEU A 41 2.38 19.58 -0.95
CA LEU A 41 2.12 18.83 0.27
C LEU A 41 3.40 18.21 0.83
N ALA A 42 4.17 17.52 -0.01
CA ALA A 42 5.42 16.92 0.43
C ALA A 42 6.44 17.98 0.85
N GLU A 43 6.61 19.08 0.09
CA GLU A 43 7.48 20.20 0.47
C GLU A 43 7.17 20.67 1.89
N GLN A 44 5.88 20.88 2.19
CA GLN A 44 5.43 21.31 3.50
C GLN A 44 5.75 20.26 4.58
N LEU A 45 5.49 18.98 4.32
CA LEU A 45 5.80 17.90 5.26
C LEU A 45 7.31 17.77 5.55
N PHE A 46 8.15 17.92 4.53
CA PHE A 46 9.61 17.88 4.68
C PHE A 46 10.20 19.09 5.42
N THR A 47 9.41 20.15 5.68
CA THR A 47 9.83 21.24 6.58
C THR A 47 9.81 20.82 8.05
N ILE A 48 9.03 19.79 8.40
CA ILE A 48 8.87 19.31 9.77
C ILE A 48 10.15 18.54 10.17
N PRO A 49 10.88 18.99 11.20
CA PRO A 49 12.06 18.27 11.67
C PRO A 49 11.70 16.85 12.11
N GLY A 50 12.44 15.87 11.59
CA GLY A 50 12.21 14.44 11.87
C GLY A 50 11.41 13.70 10.80
N VAL A 51 10.86 14.39 9.79
CA VAL A 51 10.31 13.75 8.58
C VAL A 51 11.44 13.40 7.62
N ALA A 52 11.57 12.11 7.28
CA ALA A 52 12.62 11.57 6.42
C ALA A 52 12.09 11.09 5.06
N GLY A 53 10.80 10.82 4.95
CA GLY A 53 10.18 10.37 3.70
C GLY A 53 8.69 10.61 3.68
N VAL A 54 8.13 10.77 2.49
CA VAL A 54 6.70 10.93 2.24
C VAL A 54 6.32 10.06 1.04
N LEU A 55 5.36 9.16 1.26
CA LEU A 55 4.77 8.34 0.22
C LEU A 55 3.30 8.76 0.04
N LEU A 56 2.95 9.16 -1.17
CA LEU A 56 1.59 9.56 -1.54
C LEU A 56 0.92 8.44 -2.33
N ASN A 57 -0.21 7.96 -1.81
CA ASN A 57 -1.07 6.95 -2.44
C ASN A 57 -2.41 7.59 -2.85
N LYS A 58 -3.33 6.78 -3.38
CA LYS A 58 -4.68 7.24 -3.78
C LYS A 58 -5.42 8.01 -2.71
N ASP A 59 -5.46 7.49 -1.49
CA ASP A 59 -6.31 7.98 -0.40
C ASP A 59 -5.53 8.19 0.91
N SER A 60 -4.21 7.97 0.88
CA SER A 60 -3.38 7.98 2.08
C SER A 60 -2.03 8.63 1.84
N ILE A 61 -1.48 9.18 2.93
CA ILE A 61 -0.15 9.77 3.01
C ILE A 61 0.61 8.94 4.05
N VAL A 62 1.70 8.29 3.67
CA VAL A 62 2.57 7.58 4.61
C VAL A 62 3.80 8.43 4.85
N VAL A 63 4.05 8.79 6.10
CA VAL A 63 5.24 9.55 6.49
C VAL A 63 6.24 8.60 7.13
N THR A 64 7.51 8.72 6.74
CA THR A 64 8.65 8.04 7.38
C THR A 64 9.34 9.02 8.31
N ARG A 65 9.59 8.61 9.55
CA ARG A 65 10.32 9.41 10.54
C ARG A 65 11.81 9.03 10.59
N SER A 66 12.64 9.95 11.07
CA SER A 66 14.03 9.67 11.45
C SER A 66 14.30 10.17 12.88
N GLY A 67 14.54 9.24 13.80
CA GLY A 67 15.02 9.50 15.17
C GLY A 67 14.07 10.25 16.12
N SER A 68 12.96 10.81 15.64
CA SER A 68 11.98 11.57 16.46
C SER A 68 10.79 10.72 16.88
N ASP A 69 10.13 11.03 18.00
CA ASP A 69 8.94 10.31 18.45
C ASP A 69 7.68 10.75 17.68
N TRP A 70 6.81 9.79 17.35
CA TRP A 70 5.53 10.05 16.69
C TRP A 70 4.61 10.98 17.49
N GLN A 71 4.69 10.99 18.82
CA GLN A 71 3.92 11.89 19.67
C GLN A 71 4.19 13.37 19.36
N HIS A 72 5.41 13.71 18.95
CA HIS A 72 5.78 15.08 18.57
C HIS A 72 5.54 15.37 17.10
N LEU A 73 5.76 14.37 16.22
CA LEU A 73 5.56 14.53 14.79
C LEU A 73 4.08 14.59 14.39
N LYS A 74 3.22 13.80 15.03
CA LYS A 74 1.78 13.69 14.69
C LYS A 74 1.08 15.05 14.65
N PRO A 75 1.14 15.91 15.70
CA PRO A 75 0.48 17.22 15.65
C PRO A 75 0.94 18.11 14.50
N ALA A 76 2.25 18.14 14.21
CA ALA A 76 2.83 18.95 13.14
C ALA A 76 2.39 18.45 11.76
N ILE A 77 2.43 17.12 11.55
CA ILE A 77 2.02 16.49 10.28
C ILE A 77 0.53 16.70 10.04
N LEU A 78 -0.32 16.49 11.06
CA LEU A 78 -1.76 16.73 10.96
C LEU A 78 -2.05 18.19 10.59
N GLY A 79 -1.38 19.14 11.24
CA GLY A 79 -1.49 20.56 10.93
C GLY A 79 -1.10 20.87 9.48
N ALA A 80 0.03 20.34 9.00
CA ALA A 80 0.50 20.55 7.63
C ALA A 80 -0.47 19.97 6.58
N ILE A 81 -0.97 18.74 6.79
CA ILE A 81 -1.95 18.12 5.90
C ILE A 81 -3.24 18.94 5.87
N MET A 82 -3.74 19.38 7.03
CA MET A 82 -4.95 20.20 7.12
C MET A 82 -4.77 21.54 6.39
N GLU A 83 -3.67 22.25 6.64
CA GLU A 83 -3.37 23.52 6.00
C GLU A 83 -3.30 23.37 4.48
N HIS A 84 -2.59 22.35 3.98
CA HIS A 84 -2.50 22.07 2.55
C HIS A 84 -3.88 21.89 1.92
N PHE A 85 -4.71 20.99 2.48
CA PHE A 85 -6.03 20.72 1.91
C PHE A 85 -7.02 21.88 2.09
N MET A 86 -6.86 22.71 3.12
CA MET A 86 -7.63 23.94 3.30
C MET A 86 -7.21 25.04 2.33
N SER A 87 -5.94 25.06 1.90
CA SER A 87 -5.45 26.02 0.89
C SER A 87 -6.00 25.77 -0.51
N GLY A 88 -6.41 24.53 -0.81
CA GLY A 88 -6.84 24.11 -2.15
C GLY A 88 -5.71 23.95 -3.16
N ALA A 89 -4.44 24.02 -2.73
CA ALA A 89 -3.29 23.75 -3.57
C ALA A 89 -3.33 22.32 -4.13
N PRO A 90 -2.78 22.09 -5.33
CA PRO A 90 -2.67 20.74 -5.87
C PRO A 90 -1.69 19.91 -5.04
N VAL A 91 -1.98 18.61 -4.87
CA VAL A 91 -1.09 17.69 -4.15
C VAL A 91 0.22 17.46 -4.92
N VAL A 92 0.16 17.37 -6.24
CA VAL A 92 1.33 17.24 -7.13
C VAL A 92 1.34 18.42 -8.11
N ARG A 93 2.51 19.00 -8.34
CA ARG A 93 2.73 19.95 -9.43
C ARG A 93 2.87 19.15 -10.71
N THR A 94 1.92 19.25 -11.63
CA THR A 94 2.16 18.80 -13.01
C THR A 94 3.32 19.64 -13.57
N PRO A 95 4.41 19.04 -14.06
CA PRO A 95 5.41 19.81 -14.80
C PRO A 95 4.73 20.50 -16.00
N PRO A 96 5.08 21.73 -16.36
CA PRO A 96 4.65 22.30 -17.64
C PRO A 96 5.22 21.41 -18.76
N GLY A 97 4.38 20.55 -19.35
CA GLY A 97 4.73 19.68 -20.48
C GLY A 97 4.56 18.17 -20.28
N ALA A 98 4.09 17.68 -19.13
CA ALA A 98 3.80 16.25 -18.97
C ALA A 98 2.45 15.89 -19.61
N SER A 99 2.48 15.55 -20.89
CA SER A 99 1.45 14.70 -21.51
C SER A 99 1.49 13.31 -20.84
N ALA A 100 0.33 12.67 -20.78
CA ALA A 100 0.07 11.37 -20.18
C ALA A 100 1.22 10.35 -20.38
N HIS A 101 1.71 9.76 -19.29
CA HIS A 101 2.43 8.48 -19.33
C HIS A 101 1.42 7.41 -18.93
N ALA A 102 0.80 6.69 -19.86
CA ALA A 102 1.36 5.48 -20.45
C ALA A 102 2.89 5.37 -20.47
N SER A 103 3.42 4.48 -19.64
CA SER A 103 4.67 3.72 -19.76
C SER A 103 4.57 2.63 -18.68
N ALA A 104 4.45 1.32 -18.91
CA ALA A 104 4.90 0.46 -20.00
C ALA A 104 6.36 0.71 -20.35
N SER A 105 7.27 0.34 -19.43
CA SER A 105 8.66 -0.10 -19.68
C SER A 105 9.30 -0.49 -18.35
N GLY A 106 9.24 -1.78 -18.01
CA GLY A 106 9.91 -2.40 -16.86
C GLY A 106 9.99 -3.93 -16.99
N GLU A 107 9.94 -4.43 -18.22
CA GLU A 107 9.95 -5.86 -18.51
C GLU A 107 11.41 -6.35 -18.48
N GLU A 108 11.87 -6.83 -17.32
CA GLU A 108 12.87 -7.91 -17.15
C GLU A 108 13.31 -8.05 -15.67
N GLY A 109 13.15 -7.01 -14.84
CA GLY A 109 13.38 -7.07 -13.39
C GLY A 109 12.13 -7.35 -12.53
N ASP A 110 10.96 -6.90 -13.00
CA ASP A 110 9.69 -6.93 -12.26
C ASP A 110 9.04 -8.33 -12.19
N ALA A 111 9.13 -9.11 -13.28
CA ALA A 111 8.57 -10.48 -13.31
C ALA A 111 9.22 -11.42 -12.27
N THR A 112 10.48 -11.18 -11.90
CA THR A 112 11.19 -11.99 -10.91
C THR A 112 10.80 -11.58 -9.49
N ALA A 113 10.80 -10.28 -9.17
CA ALA A 113 10.42 -9.78 -7.85
C ALA A 113 8.95 -10.05 -7.53
N THR A 114 8.05 -9.74 -8.46
CA THR A 114 6.61 -10.01 -8.32
C THR A 114 6.33 -11.51 -8.15
N GLY A 115 7.05 -12.37 -8.87
CA GLY A 115 7.00 -13.82 -8.68
C GLY A 115 7.46 -14.26 -7.28
N GLN A 116 8.60 -13.75 -6.82
CA GLN A 116 9.13 -14.04 -5.48
C GLN A 116 8.20 -13.57 -4.36
N ILE A 117 7.56 -12.40 -4.52
CA ILE A 117 6.56 -11.88 -3.57
C ILE A 117 5.33 -12.78 -3.55
N ARG A 118 4.80 -13.17 -4.73
CA ARG A 118 3.67 -14.11 -4.79
C ARG A 118 4.00 -15.45 -4.12
N GLU A 119 5.22 -15.97 -4.32
CA GLU A 119 5.67 -17.17 -3.63
C GLU A 119 5.81 -16.98 -2.11
N ALA A 120 6.26 -15.80 -1.66
CA ALA A 120 6.30 -15.48 -0.24
C ALA A 120 4.90 -15.42 0.37
N LEU A 121 3.93 -14.83 -0.34
CA LEU A 121 2.53 -14.74 0.11
C LEU A 121 1.86 -16.11 0.28
N ARG A 122 2.33 -17.17 -0.40
CA ARG A 122 1.85 -18.55 -0.20
C ARG A 122 2.12 -19.08 1.22
N ARG A 123 3.02 -18.46 1.99
CA ARG A 123 3.28 -18.84 3.39
C ARG A 123 2.20 -18.33 4.34
N VAL A 124 1.37 -17.40 3.91
CA VAL A 124 0.28 -16.82 4.72
C VAL A 124 -0.95 -17.71 4.58
N ILE A 125 -1.38 -18.28 5.71
CA ILE A 125 -2.50 -19.21 5.78
C ILE A 125 -3.73 -18.47 6.31
N ASP A 126 -4.88 -18.61 5.65
CA ASP A 126 -6.15 -18.18 6.21
C ASP A 126 -6.51 -19.10 7.39
N PRO A 127 -6.65 -18.57 8.62
CA PRO A 127 -6.89 -19.39 9.81
C PRO A 127 -8.28 -20.05 9.81
N GLU A 128 -9.24 -19.50 9.07
CA GLU A 128 -10.60 -20.02 8.99
C GLU A 128 -10.69 -21.15 7.95
N LEU A 129 -9.94 -21.03 6.84
CA LEU A 129 -9.97 -21.99 5.74
C LEU A 129 -8.80 -23.00 5.77
N GLY A 130 -7.76 -22.76 6.56
CA GLY A 130 -6.61 -23.65 6.69
C GLY A 130 -5.75 -23.75 5.42
N TYR A 131 -5.87 -22.81 4.49
CA TYR A 131 -5.18 -22.83 3.20
C TYR A 131 -4.52 -21.49 2.87
N ASN A 132 -3.56 -21.46 1.94
CA ASN A 132 -2.82 -20.24 1.65
C ASN A 132 -3.63 -19.21 0.85
N ILE A 133 -3.40 -17.93 1.14
CA ILE A 133 -4.19 -16.83 0.57
C ILE A 133 -4.05 -16.68 -0.96
N VAL A 134 -2.94 -17.16 -1.53
CA VAL A 134 -2.70 -17.08 -2.98
C VAL A 134 -3.59 -18.08 -3.71
N ASP A 135 -3.57 -19.34 -3.29
CA ASP A 135 -4.34 -20.41 -3.91
C ASP A 135 -5.84 -20.34 -3.61
N LEU A 136 -6.22 -19.68 -2.51
CA LEU A 136 -7.60 -19.29 -2.22
C LEU A 136 -8.11 -18.17 -3.14
N GLY A 137 -7.23 -17.56 -3.95
CA GLY A 137 -7.58 -16.44 -4.82
C GLY A 137 -7.88 -15.14 -4.06
N LEU A 138 -7.32 -14.97 -2.85
CA LEU A 138 -7.50 -13.75 -2.05
C LEU A 138 -6.54 -12.63 -2.45
N VAL A 139 -5.42 -12.97 -3.11
CA VAL A 139 -4.46 -11.98 -3.65
C VAL A 139 -4.85 -11.66 -5.10
N TYR A 140 -5.33 -10.44 -5.34
CA TYR A 140 -5.76 -10.00 -6.66
C TYR A 140 -4.60 -9.48 -7.50
N ASP A 141 -3.76 -8.65 -6.90
CA ASP A 141 -2.65 -8.03 -7.61
C ASP A 141 -1.43 -7.80 -6.70
N VAL A 142 -0.25 -7.86 -7.31
CA VAL A 142 1.02 -7.51 -6.69
C VAL A 142 1.77 -6.65 -7.70
N THR A 143 1.97 -5.38 -7.36
CA THR A 143 2.72 -4.43 -8.18
C THR A 143 3.96 -3.97 -7.41
N VAL A 144 5.12 -3.96 -8.08
CA VAL A 144 6.36 -3.40 -7.53
C VAL A 144 6.64 -2.09 -8.25
N GLU A 145 6.52 -0.99 -7.51
CA GLU A 145 6.79 0.37 -7.99
C GLU A 145 8.27 0.74 -7.76
N ASP A 146 8.70 1.80 -8.45
CA ASP A 146 10.04 2.35 -8.30
C ASP A 146 10.40 2.64 -6.83
N GLY A 147 11.67 2.37 -6.49
CA GLY A 147 12.18 2.62 -5.14
C GLY A 147 11.73 1.59 -4.09
N GLY A 148 11.30 0.40 -4.54
CA GLY A 148 11.04 -0.78 -3.72
C GLY A 148 9.68 -0.79 -3.02
N VAL A 149 8.73 0.04 -3.48
CA VAL A 149 7.37 0.08 -2.92
C VAL A 149 6.54 -1.03 -3.55
N THR A 150 6.16 -2.01 -2.75
CA THR A 150 5.28 -3.10 -3.18
C THR A 150 3.86 -2.83 -2.74
N ILE A 151 2.91 -2.92 -3.67
CA ILE A 151 1.49 -2.82 -3.40
C ILE A 151 0.89 -4.22 -3.52
N VAL A 152 0.34 -4.74 -2.43
CA VAL A 152 -0.40 -6.01 -2.43
C VAL A 152 -1.88 -5.68 -2.34
N THR A 153 -2.60 -5.89 -3.44
CA THR A 153 -4.05 -5.73 -3.48
C THR A 153 -4.70 -7.07 -3.20
N MET A 154 -5.45 -7.16 -2.11
CA MET A 154 -6.09 -8.41 -1.67
C MET A 154 -7.51 -8.17 -1.19
N THR A 155 -8.25 -9.27 -1.03
CA THR A 155 -9.59 -9.31 -0.45
C THR A 155 -9.60 -10.26 0.74
N THR A 156 -10.70 -10.26 1.49
CA THR A 156 -11.09 -11.40 2.33
C THR A 156 -12.34 -12.05 1.78
N THR A 157 -12.66 -13.26 2.23
CA THR A 157 -13.86 -13.99 1.78
C THR A 157 -15.16 -13.27 2.13
N THR A 158 -15.18 -12.56 3.26
CA THR A 158 -16.33 -11.79 3.75
C THR A 158 -15.87 -10.44 4.32
N PRO A 159 -16.52 -9.32 3.96
CA PRO A 159 -16.22 -8.01 4.55
C PRO A 159 -16.33 -8.01 6.07
N GLY A 160 -15.37 -7.37 6.73
CA GLY A 160 -15.35 -7.25 8.19
C GLY A 160 -14.99 -8.54 8.94
N CYS A 161 -14.42 -9.54 8.24
CA CYS A 161 -13.92 -10.75 8.88
C CYS A 161 -12.91 -10.42 10.00
N PRO A 162 -13.02 -11.00 11.21
CA PRO A 162 -12.04 -10.78 12.29
C PRO A 162 -10.59 -11.12 11.89
N ALA A 163 -10.42 -12.08 10.98
CA ALA A 163 -9.10 -12.48 10.45
C ALA A 163 -8.46 -11.42 9.54
N THR A 164 -9.18 -10.37 9.15
CA THR A 164 -8.69 -9.35 8.20
C THR A 164 -7.34 -8.75 8.63
N ASN A 165 -7.20 -8.38 9.91
CA ASN A 165 -5.95 -7.80 10.40
C ASN A 165 -4.80 -8.81 10.40
N TYR A 166 -5.09 -10.06 10.78
CA TYR A 166 -4.11 -11.15 10.73
C TYR A 166 -3.59 -11.38 9.30
N LEU A 167 -4.52 -11.45 8.33
CA LEU A 167 -4.18 -11.65 6.91
C LEU A 167 -3.40 -10.46 6.33
N LYS A 168 -3.81 -9.22 6.62
CA LYS A 168 -3.08 -8.01 6.18
C LYS A 168 -1.65 -8.00 6.73
N THR A 169 -1.49 -8.28 8.03
CA THR A 169 -0.17 -8.31 8.67
C THR A 169 0.69 -9.41 8.08
N GLY A 170 0.17 -10.65 7.98
CA GLY A 170 0.90 -11.76 7.39
C GLY A 170 1.32 -11.50 5.93
N ALA A 171 0.43 -10.93 5.12
CA ALA A 171 0.74 -10.54 3.75
C ALA A 171 1.84 -9.47 3.68
N GLY A 172 1.75 -8.45 4.55
CA GLY A 172 2.75 -7.39 4.66
C GLY A 172 4.13 -7.93 5.03
N GLU A 173 4.21 -8.76 6.08
CA GLU A 173 5.44 -9.38 6.55
C GLU A 173 6.05 -10.33 5.49
N ALA A 174 5.21 -11.17 4.87
CA ALA A 174 5.66 -12.10 3.84
C ALA A 174 6.24 -11.35 2.62
N ALA A 175 5.56 -10.34 2.11
CA ALA A 175 6.05 -9.54 1.00
C ALA A 175 7.32 -8.74 1.38
N SER A 176 7.39 -8.21 2.60
CA SER A 176 8.56 -7.46 3.09
C SER A 176 9.81 -8.34 3.25
N SER A 177 9.65 -9.67 3.32
CA SER A 177 10.76 -10.62 3.41
C SER A 177 11.53 -10.82 2.10
N VAL A 178 11.06 -10.25 1.00
CA VAL A 178 11.68 -10.40 -0.33
C VAL A 178 12.72 -9.30 -0.56
N ASP A 179 13.89 -9.69 -1.05
CA ASP A 179 14.98 -8.76 -1.36
C ASP A 179 14.53 -7.69 -2.36
N GLY A 180 14.87 -6.43 -2.09
CA GLY A 180 14.48 -5.28 -2.91
C GLY A 180 13.14 -4.66 -2.54
N VAL A 181 12.37 -5.28 -1.63
CA VAL A 181 11.17 -4.67 -1.05
C VAL A 181 11.56 -3.71 0.07
N GLU A 182 11.29 -2.44 -0.13
CA GLU A 182 11.57 -1.35 0.82
C GLU A 182 10.35 -0.99 1.67
N PHE A 183 9.14 -1.28 1.16
CA PHE A 183 7.88 -1.03 1.84
C PHE A 183 6.76 -1.84 1.21
N VAL A 184 5.83 -2.33 2.03
CA VAL A 184 4.63 -3.00 1.55
C VAL A 184 3.38 -2.22 1.94
N ASP A 185 2.60 -1.84 0.94
CA ASP A 185 1.27 -1.28 1.08
C ASP A 185 0.22 -2.37 0.82
N VAL A 186 -0.35 -2.94 1.88
CA VAL A 186 -1.43 -3.94 1.76
C VAL A 186 -2.77 -3.24 1.65
N ARG A 187 -3.37 -3.28 0.47
CA ARG A 187 -4.66 -2.66 0.15
C ARG A 187 -5.76 -3.72 0.14
N LEU A 188 -6.82 -3.46 0.90
CA LEU A 188 -8.03 -4.28 0.85
C LEU A 188 -9.01 -3.71 -0.16
N THR A 189 -9.48 -4.57 -1.05
CA THR A 189 -10.62 -4.31 -1.94
C THR A 189 -11.63 -5.44 -1.82
N TYR A 190 -12.90 -5.14 -2.09
CA TYR A 190 -13.97 -6.12 -2.23
C TYR A 190 -14.57 -6.12 -3.65
N GLU A 191 -13.88 -5.46 -4.58
CA GLU A 191 -14.24 -5.32 -5.98
C GLU A 191 -13.08 -5.84 -6.84
N PRO A 192 -13.30 -6.88 -7.67
CA PRO A 192 -14.53 -7.69 -7.73
C PRO A 192 -14.79 -8.46 -6.43
N ARG A 193 -16.06 -8.84 -6.20
CA ARG A 193 -16.41 -9.67 -5.05
C ARG A 193 -15.76 -11.05 -5.19
N TRP A 194 -15.12 -11.51 -4.12
CA TRP A 194 -14.54 -12.84 -4.09
C TRP A 194 -15.60 -13.93 -4.26
N THR A 195 -15.26 -14.96 -5.03
CA THR A 195 -16.07 -16.18 -5.20
C THR A 195 -15.16 -17.41 -5.16
N PRO A 196 -15.69 -18.60 -4.79
CA PRO A 196 -14.92 -19.84 -4.84
C PRO A 196 -14.28 -20.12 -6.21
N ASP A 197 -14.80 -19.55 -7.30
CA ASP A 197 -14.21 -19.70 -8.63
C ASP A 197 -12.82 -19.11 -8.78
N MET A 198 -12.43 -18.20 -7.90
CA MET A 198 -11.09 -17.62 -7.85
C MET A 198 -10.06 -18.57 -7.23
N MET A 199 -10.50 -19.65 -6.58
CA MET A 199 -9.60 -20.66 -6.01
C MET A 199 -8.96 -21.52 -7.10
N THR A 200 -7.72 -21.96 -6.83
CA THR A 200 -7.07 -23.03 -7.60
C THR A 200 -7.82 -24.36 -7.48
N PRO A 201 -7.70 -25.28 -8.46
CA PRO A 201 -8.28 -26.62 -8.38
C PRO A 201 -7.88 -27.38 -7.11
N GLU A 202 -6.63 -27.23 -6.67
CA GLU A 202 -6.08 -27.88 -5.49
C GLU A 202 -6.72 -27.34 -4.20
N ALA A 203 -6.91 -26.02 -4.10
CA ALA A 203 -7.62 -25.40 -2.99
C ALA A 203 -9.09 -25.81 -2.95
N LYS A 204 -9.77 -25.86 -4.12
CA LYS A 204 -11.15 -26.36 -4.22
C LYS A 204 -11.26 -27.81 -3.75
N ALA A 205 -10.33 -28.67 -4.18
CA ALA A 205 -10.28 -30.06 -3.76
C ALA A 205 -10.04 -30.21 -2.24
N HIS A 206 -9.13 -29.41 -1.68
CA HIS A 206 -8.87 -29.39 -0.23
C HIS A 206 -10.11 -29.05 0.59
N LEU A 207 -10.92 -28.10 0.12
CA LEU A 207 -12.14 -27.65 0.78
C LEU A 207 -13.39 -28.46 0.41
N GLY A 208 -13.28 -29.49 -0.43
CA GLY A 208 -14.42 -30.29 -0.89
C GLY A 208 -15.38 -29.53 -1.81
N ILE A 209 -14.91 -28.46 -2.46
CA ILE A 209 -15.69 -27.60 -3.36
C ILE A 209 -15.70 -28.23 -4.75
N GLY A 210 -16.81 -28.87 -5.12
CA GLY A 210 -17.01 -29.48 -6.44
C GLY A 210 -17.27 -28.46 -7.57
N SER A 211 -17.36 -28.94 -8.82
CA SER A 211 -17.54 -28.11 -10.03
C SER A 211 -18.92 -27.44 -10.19
N GLN A 212 -19.76 -27.41 -9.14
CA GLN A 212 -21.17 -27.00 -9.21
C GLN A 212 -21.59 -26.02 -8.10
N TRP A 213 -20.71 -25.10 -7.71
CA TRP A 213 -21.08 -23.97 -6.85
C TRP A 213 -21.94 -22.95 -7.59
#